data_AF-A0A7Z8VKP8-F1
#
_entry.id   AF-A0A7Z8VKP8-F1
#
_cell.length_a   1.000
_cell.length_b   1.000
_cell.length_c   1.000
_cell.angle_alpha   90.00
_cell.angle_beta   90.00
_cell.angle_gamma   90.00
#
_symmetry.space_group_name_H-M   'P 1'
#
loop_
_entity.id
_entity.type
_entity.pdbx_description
1 polymer ?
#
loop_
_entity_poly.entity_id
_entity_poly.type
_entity_poly.pdbx_seq_one_letter_code
_entity_poly.pdbx_strand_id
1 'polypeptide(L)'
;MLGKVISNDALGNPKATPELANDKLPYATLGYNNGLGYANLAVGGDPRYFEPSAAGTRTDLTDINTESHGFHQEALVPLHYETHSAEDVAIYASGPGASLFQGTVEQNVIFHVMNKAGRLSIRSGLAPIK
;
A
#
# COMPACT_ATOMS: atom_id res chain seq x y z
N MET A 1 11.53 2.72 -5.73
CA MET A 1 12.32 1.58 -5.25
C MET A 1 11.35 0.56 -4.65
N LEU A 2 11.25 -0.63 -5.22
CA LEU A 2 10.34 -1.71 -4.78
C LEU A 2 11.10 -2.95 -4.28
N GLY A 3 12.44 -2.94 -4.34
CA GLY A 3 13.29 -4.07 -3.98
C GLY A 3 13.83 -4.04 -2.54
N LYS A 4 14.94 -4.75 -2.33
CA LYS A 4 15.73 -4.71 -1.08
C LYS A 4 16.24 -3.30 -0.80
N VAL A 5 16.44 -2.98 0.47
CA VAL A 5 17.00 -1.67 0.83
C VAL A 5 18.46 -1.56 0.41
N ILE A 6 18.77 -0.51 -0.34
CA ILE A 6 20.13 -0.09 -0.71
C ILE A 6 20.34 1.32 -0.16
N SER A 7 21.38 1.53 0.63
CA SER A 7 21.78 2.87 1.07
C SER A 7 22.79 3.50 0.12
N ASN A 8 23.05 4.80 0.33
CA ASN A 8 24.07 5.52 -0.43
C ASN A 8 25.42 5.52 0.31
N ASP A 9 26.50 5.62 -0.44
CA ASP A 9 27.85 5.90 0.06
C ASP A 9 28.02 7.38 0.48
N ALA A 10 29.21 7.75 0.94
CA ALA A 10 29.52 9.12 1.37
C ALA A 10 29.43 10.18 0.25
N LEU A 11 29.39 9.75 -1.02
CA LEU A 11 29.27 10.61 -2.19
C LEU A 11 27.82 10.66 -2.72
N GLY A 12 26.89 9.92 -2.10
CA GLY A 12 25.49 9.85 -2.51
C GLY A 12 25.19 8.80 -3.58
N ASN A 13 26.15 7.95 -3.96
CA ASN A 13 25.92 6.86 -4.92
C ASN A 13 25.34 5.62 -4.22
N PRO A 14 24.44 4.86 -4.86
CA PRO A 14 23.92 3.63 -4.27
C PRO A 14 25.04 2.60 -4.07
N LYS A 15 25.03 1.92 -2.92
CA LYS A 15 25.95 0.80 -2.66
C LYS A 15 25.62 -0.40 -3.57
N ALA A 16 26.63 -1.25 -3.82
CA ALA A 16 26.47 -2.44 -4.63
C ALA A 16 25.74 -3.60 -3.92
N THR A 17 25.68 -3.58 -2.59
CA THR A 17 25.08 -4.64 -1.77
C THR A 17 23.91 -4.11 -0.95
N PRO A 18 22.88 -4.94 -0.69
CA PRO A 18 21.80 -4.57 0.21
C PRO A 18 22.26 -4.25 1.62
N GLU A 19 21.52 -3.36 2.27
CA GLU A 19 21.60 -3.18 3.71
C GLU A 19 21.03 -4.40 4.43
N LEU A 20 21.63 -4.69 5.58
CA LEU A 20 21.25 -5.82 6.42
C LEU A 20 20.53 -5.31 7.65
N ALA A 21 19.48 -6.02 8.07
CA ALA A 21 18.85 -5.78 9.36
C ALA A 21 19.74 -6.30 10.51
N ASN A 22 19.26 -6.15 11.75
CA ASN A 22 20.01 -6.56 12.96
C ASN A 22 20.34 -8.07 12.97
N ASP A 23 19.52 -8.88 12.30
CA ASP A 23 19.69 -10.33 12.11
C ASP A 23 20.72 -10.70 11.02
N LYS A 24 21.36 -9.71 10.40
CA LYS A 24 22.32 -9.87 9.29
C LYS A 24 21.72 -10.38 7.99
N LEU A 25 20.39 -10.27 7.81
CA LEU A 25 19.71 -10.62 6.57
C LEU A 25 19.23 -9.37 5.80
N PRO A 26 19.22 -9.40 4.45
CA PRO A 26 18.66 -8.33 3.64
C PRO A 26 17.15 -8.18 3.85
N TYR A 27 16.63 -6.95 3.87
CA TYR A 27 15.20 -6.69 4.04
C TYR A 27 14.63 -5.87 2.89
N ALA A 28 13.33 -6.08 2.62
CA ALA A 28 12.61 -5.36 1.56
C ALA A 28 12.26 -3.93 2.00
N THR A 29 12.20 -3.02 1.04
CA THR A 29 11.77 -1.63 1.28
C THR A 29 10.31 -1.58 1.73
N LEU A 30 9.48 -2.49 1.24
CA LEU A 30 8.07 -2.63 1.60
C LEU A 30 7.86 -3.90 2.43
N GLY A 31 6.95 -3.82 3.39
CA GLY A 31 6.47 -4.93 4.18
C GLY A 31 5.02 -4.68 4.60
N TYR A 32 4.35 -5.73 5.08
CA TYR A 32 2.99 -5.63 5.59
C TYR A 32 2.95 -5.90 7.11
N ASN A 33 2.00 -5.29 7.81
CA ASN A 33 1.81 -5.58 9.23
C ASN A 33 1.20 -6.97 9.45
N ASN A 34 0.36 -7.45 8.53
CA ASN A 34 -0.31 -8.73 8.64
C ASN A 34 -0.59 -9.34 7.26
N GLY A 35 -1.13 -10.55 7.26
CA GLY A 35 -1.42 -11.33 6.05
C GLY A 35 -0.65 -12.66 6.05
N LEU A 36 -0.53 -13.27 4.88
CA LEU A 36 0.14 -14.57 4.76
C LEU A 36 1.68 -14.45 4.77
N GLY A 37 2.22 -13.26 4.52
CA GLY A 37 3.66 -13.01 4.48
C GLY A 37 4.35 -13.60 3.25
N TYR A 38 5.66 -13.83 3.38
CA TYR A 38 6.56 -14.13 2.28
C TYR A 38 6.09 -15.27 1.36
N ALA A 39 6.29 -15.10 0.07
CA ALA A 39 6.29 -16.17 -0.94
C ALA A 39 7.10 -15.73 -2.16
N ASN A 40 7.69 -16.68 -2.89
CA ASN A 40 8.36 -16.42 -4.16
C ASN A 40 7.83 -17.38 -5.22
N LEU A 41 6.84 -16.93 -5.99
CA LEU A 41 6.06 -17.74 -6.91
C LEU A 41 6.44 -17.46 -8.37
N ALA A 42 6.03 -18.34 -9.28
CA ALA A 42 6.23 -18.12 -10.72
C ALA A 42 5.42 -16.92 -11.26
N VAL A 43 4.27 -16.65 -10.65
CA VAL A 43 3.38 -15.51 -10.97
C VAL A 43 2.89 -14.87 -9.67
N GLY A 44 2.51 -13.59 -9.74
CA GLY A 44 1.94 -12.87 -8.60
C GLY A 44 0.45 -13.12 -8.38
N GLY A 45 -0.08 -12.52 -7.32
CA GLY A 45 -1.52 -12.44 -7.05
C GLY A 45 -2.07 -13.65 -6.32
N ASP A 46 -3.26 -14.09 -6.75
CA ASP A 46 -4.08 -15.06 -6.02
C ASP A 46 -3.44 -16.42 -5.72
N PRO A 47 -2.45 -16.95 -6.49
CA PRO A 47 -1.75 -18.18 -6.11
C PRO A 47 -1.18 -18.15 -4.69
N ARG A 48 -0.91 -16.95 -4.14
CA ARG A 48 -0.48 -16.78 -2.75
C ARG A 48 -1.43 -17.42 -1.74
N TYR A 49 -2.73 -17.43 -1.99
CA TYR A 49 -3.73 -17.91 -1.03
C TYR A 49 -3.78 -19.44 -0.93
N PHE A 50 -3.14 -20.17 -1.85
CA PHE A 50 -3.02 -21.63 -1.78
C PHE A 50 -1.71 -22.11 -1.15
N GLU A 51 -0.81 -21.18 -0.82
CA GLU A 51 0.48 -21.48 -0.19
C GLU A 51 0.40 -21.33 1.34
N PRO A 52 1.21 -22.09 2.10
CA PRO A 52 1.31 -21.92 3.54
C PRO A 52 1.61 -20.46 3.95
N SER A 53 1.14 -20.09 5.14
CA SER A 53 1.53 -18.82 5.74
C SER A 53 3.01 -18.86 6.12
N ALA A 54 3.73 -17.79 5.79
CA ALA A 54 5.09 -17.52 6.25
C ALA A 54 5.15 -16.26 7.14
N ALA A 55 4.00 -15.70 7.51
CA ALA A 55 3.95 -14.53 8.39
C ALA A 55 4.49 -14.84 9.78
N GLY A 56 5.14 -13.84 10.39
CA GLY A 56 5.85 -13.97 11.66
C GLY A 56 7.18 -14.71 11.57
N THR A 57 7.58 -15.16 10.37
CA THR A 57 8.89 -15.78 10.13
C THR A 57 9.78 -14.87 9.31
N ARG A 58 11.08 -15.00 9.52
CA ARG A 58 12.10 -14.25 8.79
C ARG A 58 12.68 -15.10 7.67
N THR A 59 12.73 -14.55 6.47
CA THR A 59 13.25 -15.19 5.26
C THR A 59 14.56 -14.53 4.83
N ASP A 60 15.57 -15.33 4.53
CA ASP A 60 16.78 -14.81 3.90
C ASP A 60 16.47 -14.40 2.44
N LEU A 61 16.55 -13.09 2.17
CA LEU A 61 16.27 -12.53 0.86
C LEU A 61 17.53 -12.41 -0.01
N THR A 62 18.70 -12.90 0.40
CA THR A 62 19.98 -12.72 -0.31
C THR A 62 19.86 -13.05 -1.80
N ASP A 63 19.39 -14.26 -2.13
CA ASP A 63 19.26 -14.73 -3.52
C ASP A 63 17.85 -14.57 -4.11
N ILE A 64 16.95 -13.88 -3.40
CA ILE A 64 15.58 -13.67 -3.85
C ILE A 64 15.49 -12.42 -4.71
N ASN A 65 14.89 -12.55 -5.91
CA ASN A 65 14.51 -11.40 -6.72
C ASN A 65 13.22 -10.78 -6.16
N THR A 66 13.36 -9.77 -5.30
CA THR A 66 12.21 -9.09 -4.67
C THR A 66 11.46 -8.14 -5.61
N GLU A 67 11.92 -7.98 -6.85
CA GLU A 67 11.23 -7.22 -7.90
C GLU A 67 10.41 -8.12 -8.82
N SER A 68 10.47 -9.45 -8.62
CA SER A 68 9.62 -10.40 -9.33
C SER A 68 8.15 -10.16 -9.01
N HIS A 69 7.27 -10.28 -10.01
CA HIS A 69 5.83 -10.23 -9.81
C HIS A 69 5.31 -11.29 -8.83
N GLY A 70 6.00 -12.44 -8.73
CA GLY A 70 5.63 -13.51 -7.80
C GLY A 70 6.16 -13.33 -6.37
N PHE A 71 6.96 -12.28 -6.12
CA PHE A 71 7.42 -11.96 -4.77
C PHE A 71 6.29 -11.35 -3.95
N HIS A 72 6.01 -11.97 -2.81
CA HIS A 72 5.13 -11.45 -1.78
C HIS A 72 5.98 -11.06 -0.58
N GLN A 73 5.75 -9.86 -0.06
CA GLN A 73 6.52 -9.28 1.03
C GLN A 73 6.31 -10.05 2.34
N GLU A 74 7.26 -9.91 3.26
CA GLU A 74 7.10 -10.42 4.62
C GLU A 74 5.96 -9.68 5.37
N ALA A 75 5.32 -10.41 6.29
CA ALA A 75 4.30 -9.88 7.18
C ALA A 75 4.53 -10.34 8.62
N LEU A 76 4.16 -9.50 9.59
CA LEU A 76 4.40 -9.79 11.02
C LEU A 76 3.33 -10.68 11.65
N VAL A 77 2.04 -10.36 11.44
CA VAL A 77 0.91 -11.07 12.08
C VAL A 77 0.24 -12.00 11.06
N PRO A 78 0.14 -13.32 11.35
CA PRO A 78 -0.46 -14.26 10.41
C PRO A 78 -1.97 -14.07 10.28
N LEU A 79 -2.41 -13.71 9.08
CA LEU A 79 -3.81 -13.70 8.67
C LEU A 79 -3.93 -14.30 7.27
N HIS A 80 -5.12 -14.79 6.92
CA HIS A 80 -5.33 -15.34 5.58
C HIS A 80 -5.34 -14.25 4.48
N TYR A 81 -5.71 -13.02 4.86
CA TYR A 81 -5.70 -11.84 4.01
C TYR A 81 -4.98 -10.71 4.75
N GLU A 82 -4.31 -9.85 4.00
CA GLU A 82 -3.94 -8.54 4.52
C GLU A 82 -5.20 -7.73 4.82
N THR A 83 -5.16 -6.92 5.88
CA THR A 83 -6.29 -6.09 6.29
C THR A 83 -6.07 -4.65 5.89
N HIS A 84 -7.16 -3.97 5.51
CA HIS A 84 -7.14 -2.53 5.31
C HIS A 84 -6.60 -1.79 6.53
N SER A 85 -5.88 -0.70 6.26
CA SER A 85 -5.49 0.28 7.27
C SER A 85 -6.51 1.42 7.32
N ALA A 86 -6.54 2.15 8.44
CA ALA A 86 -7.58 3.13 8.79
C ALA A 86 -7.05 4.57 8.85
N GLU A 87 -5.89 4.84 8.22
CA GLU A 87 -5.34 6.18 8.11
C GLU A 87 -6.15 7.05 7.14
N ASP A 88 -6.06 8.37 7.33
CA ASP A 88 -6.63 9.35 6.42
C ASP A 88 -6.06 9.16 5.00
N VAL A 89 -6.94 9.17 3.99
CA VAL A 89 -6.56 9.08 2.57
C VAL A 89 -6.66 10.45 1.88
N ALA A 90 -5.77 10.67 0.89
CA ALA A 90 -5.72 11.93 0.17
C ALA A 90 -6.91 12.12 -0.79
N ILE A 91 -7.42 13.35 -0.87
CA ILE A 91 -8.38 13.80 -1.88
C ILE A 91 -7.65 14.76 -2.83
N TYR A 92 -7.58 14.40 -4.12
CA TYR A 92 -7.10 15.29 -5.18
C TYR A 92 -8.28 15.76 -6.04
N ALA A 93 -8.44 17.08 -6.18
CA ALA A 93 -9.57 17.66 -6.90
C ALA A 93 -9.11 18.76 -7.87
N SER A 94 -9.79 18.85 -9.01
CA SER A 94 -9.59 19.93 -10.00
C SER A 94 -10.92 20.35 -10.62
N GLY A 95 -11.01 21.61 -11.05
CA GLY A 95 -12.23 22.18 -11.66
C GLY A 95 -13.22 22.78 -10.66
N PRO A 96 -14.48 23.04 -11.09
CA PRO A 96 -15.49 23.70 -10.24
C PRO A 96 -15.75 22.94 -8.93
N GLY A 97 -15.64 23.64 -7.81
CA GLY A 97 -15.83 23.07 -6.47
C GLY A 97 -14.58 22.42 -5.87
N ALA A 98 -13.47 22.30 -6.60
CA ALA A 98 -12.22 21.73 -6.07
C ALA A 98 -11.69 22.51 -4.86
N SER A 99 -11.83 23.83 -4.86
CA SER A 99 -11.42 24.69 -3.74
C SER A 99 -12.20 24.46 -2.43
N LEU A 100 -13.26 23.65 -2.46
CA LEU A 100 -14.01 23.25 -1.26
C LEU A 100 -13.34 22.09 -0.50
N PHE A 101 -12.40 21.38 -1.13
CA PHE A 101 -11.57 20.38 -0.44
C PHE A 101 -10.35 21.08 0.17
N GLN A 102 -10.36 21.30 1.48
CA GLN A 102 -9.29 21.94 2.23
C GLN A 102 -9.13 21.26 3.60
N GLY A 103 -7.88 21.09 4.03
CA GLY A 103 -7.58 20.46 5.32
C GLY A 103 -8.01 18.99 5.39
N THR A 104 -8.21 18.51 6.61
CA THR A 104 -8.77 17.18 6.89
C THR A 104 -10.29 17.29 6.95
N VAL A 105 -10.98 16.39 6.26
CA VAL A 105 -12.45 16.34 6.19
C VAL A 105 -12.93 14.91 6.36
N GLU A 106 -14.16 14.75 6.84
CA GLU A 106 -14.84 13.46 6.86
C GLU A 106 -15.09 12.93 5.44
N GLN A 107 -14.99 11.61 5.22
CA GLN A 107 -15.12 11.01 3.89
C GLN A 107 -16.47 11.34 3.21
N ASN A 108 -17.55 11.51 3.98
CA ASN A 108 -18.87 11.87 3.44
C ASN A 108 -18.90 13.27 2.80
N VAL A 109 -17.94 14.15 3.11
CA VAL A 109 -17.82 15.49 2.50
C VAL A 109 -17.59 15.40 0.99
N ILE A 110 -16.97 14.33 0.49
CA ILE A 110 -16.76 14.09 -0.95
C ILE A 110 -18.09 14.19 -1.70
N PHE A 111 -19.12 13.48 -1.21
CA PHE A 111 -20.46 13.53 -1.79
C PHE A 111 -21.04 14.96 -1.77
N HIS A 112 -20.96 15.65 -0.63
CA HIS A 112 -21.55 16.98 -0.49
C HIS A 112 -20.91 18.01 -1.42
N VAL A 113 -19.58 17.96 -1.58
CA VAL A 113 -18.86 18.84 -2.50
C VAL A 113 -19.23 18.54 -3.95
N MET A 114 -19.24 17.27 -4.36
CA MET A 114 -19.63 16.86 -5.73
C MET A 114 -21.07 17.25 -6.05
N ASN A 115 -22.00 17.01 -5.10
CA ASN A 115 -23.40 17.39 -5.25
C ASN A 115 -23.56 18.92 -5.40
N LYS A 116 -22.87 19.70 -4.57
CA LYS A 116 -22.89 21.17 -4.64
C LYS A 116 -22.34 21.69 -5.95
N ALA A 117 -21.20 21.16 -6.41
CA ALA A 117 -20.56 21.58 -7.66
C ALA A 117 -21.41 21.21 -8.89
N GLY A 118 -21.97 20.00 -8.92
CA GLY A 118 -22.77 19.48 -10.04
C GLY A 118 -24.25 19.88 -10.01
N ARG A 119 -24.73 20.46 -8.90
CA ARG A 119 -26.16 20.68 -8.61
C ARG A 119 -26.98 19.38 -8.75
N LEU A 120 -26.42 18.25 -8.32
CA LEU A 120 -26.96 16.92 -8.65
C LEU A 120 -28.36 16.70 -8.05
N SER A 121 -28.61 17.09 -6.80
CA SER A 121 -29.95 17.00 -6.18
C SER A 121 -31.01 17.84 -6.90
N ILE A 122 -30.62 18.97 -7.50
CA ILE A 122 -31.56 19.80 -8.28
C ILE A 122 -31.83 19.12 -9.62
N ARG A 123 -30.78 18.57 -10.25
CA ARG A 123 -30.88 17.93 -11.57
C ARG A 123 -31.55 16.55 -11.52
N SER A 124 -31.51 15.87 -10.39
CA SER A 124 -32.10 14.54 -10.25
C SER A 124 -33.63 14.54 -10.22
N GLY A 125 -34.27 15.68 -9.93
CA GLY A 125 -35.72 15.77 -9.76
C GLY A 125 -36.26 14.98 -8.56
N LEU A 126 -35.38 14.44 -7.71
CA LEU A 126 -35.76 13.73 -6.49
C LEU A 126 -36.12 14.73 -5.40
N ALA A 127 -37.08 14.36 -4.54
CA ALA A 127 -37.41 15.15 -3.37
C ALA A 127 -36.18 15.32 -2.45
N PRO A 128 -36.01 16.46 -1.76
CA PRO A 128 -34.90 16.66 -0.83
C PRO A 128 -34.90 15.56 0.24
N ILE A 129 -33.76 14.90 0.41
CA ILE A 129 -33.55 13.94 1.51
C ILE A 129 -33.46 14.78 2.79
N LYS A 130 -34.37 14.52 3.75
CA LYS A 130 -34.38 15.18 5.06
C LYS A 130 -33.23 14.70 5.92
#